data_AF-A0A955YE80-F1
#
_entry.id   AF-A0A955YE80-F1
#
_cell.length_a   1.000
_cell.length_b   1.000
_cell.length_c   1.000
_cell.angle_alpha   90.00
_cell.angle_beta   90.00
_cell.angle_gamma   90.00
#
_symmetry.space_group_name_H-M   'P 1'
#
loop_
_entity.id
_entity.type
_entity.pdbx_description
1 polymer ?
#
loop_
_entity_poly.entity_id
_entity_poly.type
_entity_poly.pdbx_seq_one_letter_code
_entity_poly.pdbx_strand_id
1 'polypeptide(L)'
;LAVRASEPIAHPGEDVLLEALLYDPEGAPRAWGWATCTHPSGSTAQACMEALDEESWVLGTDLDVHHVTIPADLLASVPSSARDAVYVGILVAVCPGSFVDGDTHGVPVACAASDGRRLELDELQVGFKRIRVRAEDRNANPAITSLSWAGRSWPELTVEEAAACDGATYEDCPAALRYTIEVAVTPPETGEDELGAPFHEQVIVQYYATHGRFRDEVRTGDEPETSWVAADTVPGDVVTFYVVVRDDRGGTAFLTRELVVR
;
A
#
# COMPACT_ATOMS: atom_id res chain seq x y z
N LEU A 1 2.15 2.42 -3.99
CA LEU A 1 2.48 2.71 -2.56
C LEU A 1 1.89 1.69 -1.61
N ALA A 2 0.59 1.37 -1.70
CA ALA A 2 -0.05 0.39 -0.83
C ALA A 2 -1.30 -0.24 -1.48
N VAL A 3 -1.74 -1.38 -0.97
CA VAL A 3 -3.07 -1.94 -1.27
C VAL A 3 -3.78 -2.20 0.06
N ARG A 4 -4.97 -1.64 0.22
CA ARG A 4 -5.88 -1.91 1.34
C ARG A 4 -6.89 -2.96 0.91
N ALA A 5 -7.14 -3.92 1.80
CA ALA A 5 -8.25 -4.86 1.68
C ALA A 5 -9.27 -4.50 2.75
N SER A 6 -10.57 -4.51 2.46
CA SER A 6 -11.61 -4.29 3.48
C SER A 6 -11.47 -5.28 4.62
N GLU A 7 -11.17 -6.54 4.28
CA GLU A 7 -10.93 -7.64 5.20
C GLU A 7 -9.49 -8.16 5.03
N PRO A 8 -8.55 -7.76 5.91
CA PRO A 8 -7.20 -8.31 5.94
C PRO A 8 -7.14 -9.82 6.22
N ILE A 9 -8.08 -10.27 7.06
CA ILE A 9 -8.38 -11.67 7.34
C ILE A 9 -9.83 -11.91 6.93
N ALA A 10 -10.04 -12.64 5.85
CA ALA A 10 -11.36 -12.92 5.29
C ALA A 10 -11.81 -14.37 5.57
N HIS A 11 -13.12 -14.61 5.49
CA HIS A 11 -13.71 -15.94 5.53
C HIS A 11 -13.91 -16.51 4.12
N PRO A 12 -14.01 -17.85 3.97
CA PRO A 12 -14.42 -18.47 2.72
C PRO A 12 -15.77 -17.95 2.25
N GLY A 13 -15.87 -17.59 0.96
CA GLY A 13 -17.09 -17.07 0.32
C GLY A 13 -17.33 -15.58 0.50
N GLU A 14 -16.46 -14.86 1.21
CA GLU A 14 -16.59 -13.42 1.45
C GLU A 14 -16.10 -12.59 0.26
N ASP A 15 -16.78 -11.47 0.00
CA ASP A 15 -16.34 -10.48 -0.98
C ASP A 15 -15.46 -9.43 -0.29
N VAL A 16 -14.23 -9.26 -0.79
CA VAL A 16 -13.25 -8.33 -0.26
C VAL A 16 -13.04 -7.19 -1.26
N LEU A 17 -13.19 -5.96 -0.77
CA LEU A 17 -12.87 -4.74 -1.52
C LEU A 17 -11.37 -4.47 -1.43
N LEU A 18 -10.74 -4.20 -2.57
CA LEU A 18 -9.35 -3.82 -2.71
C LEU A 18 -9.26 -2.40 -3.19
N GLU A 19 -8.36 -1.62 -2.60
CA GLU A 19 -8.10 -0.23 -2.99
C GLU A 19 -6.59 0.00 -3.05
N ALA A 20 -6.11 0.53 -4.18
CA ALA A 20 -4.70 0.80 -4.38
C ALA A 20 -4.37 2.28 -4.16
N LEU A 21 -3.37 2.54 -3.32
CA LEU A 21 -2.72 3.84 -3.25
C LEU A 21 -1.52 3.87 -4.19
N LEU A 22 -1.57 4.76 -5.18
CA LEU A 22 -0.52 5.00 -6.17
C LEU A 22 -0.08 6.48 -6.12
N TYR A 23 1.22 6.70 -6.27
CA TYR A 23 1.75 8.02 -6.63
C TYR A 23 1.98 8.06 -8.13
N ASP A 24 1.43 9.07 -8.79
CA ASP A 24 1.54 9.29 -10.22
C ASP A 24 1.80 10.79 -10.47
N PRO A 25 3.07 11.19 -10.71
CA PRO A 25 3.42 12.59 -10.90
C PRO A 25 2.88 13.19 -12.20
N GLU A 26 2.62 12.37 -13.22
CA GLU A 26 2.25 12.85 -14.55
C GLU A 26 0.73 12.91 -14.73
N GLY A 27 -0.03 12.22 -13.86
CA GLY A 27 -1.49 12.15 -13.93
C GLY A 27 -1.98 11.57 -15.25
N ALA A 28 -1.13 10.76 -15.91
CA ALA A 28 -1.43 10.20 -17.21
C ALA A 28 -2.54 9.15 -17.10
N PRO A 29 -3.36 8.95 -18.15
CA PRO A 29 -4.26 7.81 -18.21
C PRO A 29 -3.48 6.52 -18.02
N ARG A 30 -3.97 5.65 -17.14
CA ARG A 30 -3.32 4.40 -16.76
C ARG A 30 -4.29 3.24 -16.89
N ALA A 31 -3.74 2.07 -17.24
CA ALA A 31 -4.46 0.82 -17.17
C ALA A 31 -4.05 0.07 -15.90
N TRP A 32 -5.04 -0.55 -15.28
CA TRP A 32 -4.93 -1.39 -14.10
C TRP A 32 -5.17 -2.84 -14.48
N GLY A 33 -4.42 -3.73 -13.84
CA GLY A 33 -4.59 -5.17 -13.94
C GLY A 33 -4.62 -5.77 -12.54
N TRP A 34 -5.63 -6.60 -12.26
CA TRP A 34 -5.74 -7.32 -11.00
C TRP A 34 -5.77 -8.81 -11.27
N ALA A 35 -5.08 -9.59 -10.45
CA ALA A 35 -5.14 -11.03 -10.49
C ALA A 35 -5.08 -11.63 -9.08
N THR A 36 -5.66 -12.82 -8.94
CA THR A 36 -5.80 -13.50 -7.65
C THR A 36 -5.32 -14.94 -7.77
N CYS A 37 -4.38 -15.36 -6.93
CA CYS A 37 -3.95 -16.75 -6.85
C CYS A 37 -4.44 -17.38 -5.53
N THR A 38 -4.93 -18.61 -5.62
CA THR A 38 -5.36 -19.42 -4.47
C THR A 38 -4.39 -20.59 -4.32
N HIS A 39 -3.89 -20.81 -3.10
CA HIS A 39 -2.90 -21.87 -2.81
C HIS A 39 -1.63 -21.85 -3.69
N PRO A 40 -0.92 -20.72 -3.85
CA PRO A 40 0.35 -20.74 -4.55
C PRO A 40 1.37 -21.61 -3.79
N SER A 41 2.40 -22.08 -4.50
CA SER A 41 3.44 -22.97 -3.96
C SER A 41 4.23 -22.38 -2.77
N GLY A 42 4.09 -21.08 -2.52
CA GLY A 42 4.68 -20.36 -1.39
C GLY A 42 4.08 -18.95 -1.24
N SER A 43 4.40 -18.28 -0.12
CA SER A 43 3.78 -17.00 0.28
C SER A 43 4.40 -15.74 -0.32
N THR A 44 5.06 -15.90 -1.47
CA THR A 44 5.77 -14.84 -2.19
C THR A 44 4.96 -14.36 -3.39
N ALA A 45 5.22 -13.13 -3.84
CA ALA A 45 4.64 -12.61 -5.07
C ALA A 45 4.99 -13.50 -6.28
N GLN A 46 6.23 -14.01 -6.33
CA GLN A 46 6.69 -14.90 -7.39
C GLN A 46 5.87 -16.20 -7.48
N ALA A 47 5.65 -16.89 -6.36
CA ALA A 47 4.85 -18.11 -6.34
C ALA A 47 3.39 -17.86 -6.75
N CYS A 48 2.87 -16.65 -6.46
CA CYS A 48 1.56 -16.22 -6.94
C CYS A 48 1.55 -16.01 -8.46
N MET A 49 2.54 -15.28 -9.01
CA MET A 49 2.65 -15.04 -10.46
C MET A 49 2.81 -16.35 -11.24
N GLU A 50 3.59 -17.31 -10.73
CA GLU A 50 3.78 -18.64 -11.34
C GLU A 50 2.50 -19.50 -11.36
N ALA A 51 1.52 -19.19 -10.50
CA ALA A 51 0.24 -19.89 -10.45
C ALA A 51 -0.84 -19.27 -11.36
N LEU A 52 -0.54 -18.14 -12.01
CA LEU A 52 -1.48 -17.40 -12.85
C LEU A 52 -1.18 -17.58 -14.34
N ASP A 53 -2.23 -17.47 -15.14
CA ASP A 53 -2.18 -17.32 -16.59
C ASP A 53 -2.73 -15.94 -17.01
N GLU A 54 -2.67 -15.62 -18.30
CA GLU A 54 -3.18 -14.34 -18.84
C GLU A 54 -4.69 -14.17 -18.59
N GLU A 55 -5.47 -15.27 -18.59
CA GLU A 55 -6.92 -15.25 -18.38
C GLU A 55 -7.31 -14.92 -16.93
N SER A 56 -6.36 -15.07 -16.00
CA SER A 56 -6.55 -14.76 -14.58
C SER A 56 -6.58 -13.25 -14.28
N TRP A 57 -6.25 -12.40 -15.24
CA TRP A 57 -6.15 -10.95 -15.06
C TRP A 57 -7.43 -10.22 -15.46
N VAL A 58 -7.89 -9.34 -14.58
CA VAL A 58 -8.95 -8.36 -14.84
C VAL A 58 -8.30 -7.03 -15.19
N LEU A 59 -8.45 -6.61 -16.44
CA LEU A 59 -7.81 -5.41 -17.00
C LEU A 59 -8.83 -4.28 -17.24
N GLY A 60 -8.43 -3.04 -16.99
CA GLY A 60 -9.29 -1.88 -17.23
C GLY A 60 -8.67 -0.54 -16.82
N THR A 61 -9.24 0.57 -17.26
CA THR A 61 -8.73 1.93 -16.94
C THR A 61 -9.26 2.48 -15.62
N ASP A 62 -10.43 2.00 -15.18
CA ASP A 62 -11.13 2.47 -13.98
C ASP A 62 -11.21 1.38 -12.91
N LEU A 63 -10.05 0.79 -12.58
CA LEU A 63 -9.92 -0.28 -11.57
C LEU A 63 -8.90 0.11 -10.48
N ASP A 64 -8.89 1.36 -10.03
CA ASP A 64 -8.17 1.73 -8.80
C ASP A 64 -8.78 1.06 -7.54
N VAL A 65 -10.03 0.60 -7.68
CA VAL A 65 -10.75 -0.26 -6.74
C VAL A 65 -11.15 -1.57 -7.44
N HIS A 66 -11.03 -2.70 -6.73
CA HIS A 66 -11.35 -4.03 -7.27
C HIS A 66 -12.03 -4.91 -6.22
N HIS A 67 -12.88 -5.85 -6.65
CA HIS A 67 -13.52 -6.83 -5.77
C HIS A 67 -12.97 -8.22 -6.04
N VAL A 68 -12.65 -8.95 -4.97
CA VAL A 68 -12.30 -10.37 -5.05
C VAL A 68 -13.22 -11.18 -4.14
N THR A 69 -13.76 -12.27 -4.65
CA THR A 69 -14.48 -13.25 -3.84
C THR A 69 -13.53 -14.34 -3.37
N ILE A 70 -13.45 -14.58 -2.06
CA ILE A 70 -12.66 -15.67 -1.50
C ILE A 70 -13.38 -17.00 -1.82
N PRO A 71 -12.71 -18.03 -2.38
CA PRO A 71 -13.38 -19.30 -2.67
C PRO A 71 -13.97 -19.95 -1.40
N ALA A 72 -15.23 -20.38 -1.48
CA ALA A 72 -15.98 -20.90 -0.34
C ALA A 72 -15.43 -22.23 0.20
N ASP A 73 -14.73 -22.99 -0.63
CA ASP A 73 -14.13 -24.28 -0.32
C ASP A 73 -12.62 -24.19 0.00
N LEU A 74 -12.05 -22.98 0.07
CA LEU A 74 -10.61 -22.78 0.20
C LEU A 74 -10.00 -23.47 1.44
N LEU A 75 -10.70 -23.46 2.57
CA LEU A 75 -10.24 -24.13 3.80
C LEU A 75 -10.59 -25.62 3.84
N ALA A 76 -11.58 -26.05 3.05
CA ALA A 76 -11.96 -27.46 2.94
C ALA A 76 -10.96 -28.25 2.08
N SER A 77 -10.30 -27.58 1.13
CA SER A 77 -9.30 -28.17 0.25
C SER A 77 -7.91 -28.36 0.90
N VAL A 78 -7.71 -27.90 2.15
CA VAL A 78 -6.42 -27.91 2.83
C VAL A 78 -6.47 -28.77 4.10
N PRO A 79 -5.42 -29.56 4.41
CA PRO A 79 -5.31 -30.27 5.69
C PRO A 79 -5.43 -29.31 6.88
N SER A 80 -6.07 -29.77 7.97
CA SER A 80 -6.27 -28.94 9.17
C SER A 80 -4.97 -28.37 9.74
N SER A 81 -3.87 -29.12 9.64
CA SER A 81 -2.54 -28.73 10.12
C SER A 81 -1.86 -27.61 9.32
N ALA A 82 -2.42 -27.21 8.17
CA ALA A 82 -1.88 -26.15 7.31
C ALA A 82 -2.84 -24.95 7.21
N ARG A 83 -3.94 -24.94 7.97
CA ARG A 83 -4.95 -23.86 7.92
C ARG A 83 -4.43 -22.53 8.45
N ASP A 84 -3.43 -22.56 9.33
CA ASP A 84 -2.72 -21.37 9.82
C ASP A 84 -1.99 -20.60 8.71
N ALA A 85 -1.64 -21.26 7.60
CA ALA A 85 -0.87 -20.65 6.51
C ALA A 85 -1.68 -20.38 5.23
N VAL A 86 -3.02 -20.47 5.26
CA VAL A 86 -3.86 -20.23 4.08
C VAL A 86 -4.04 -18.74 3.80
N TYR A 87 -3.82 -18.33 2.56
CA TYR A 87 -4.08 -16.98 2.07
C TYR A 87 -4.48 -17.00 0.58
N VAL A 88 -5.12 -15.92 0.15
CA VAL A 88 -5.27 -15.55 -1.25
C VAL A 88 -4.22 -14.49 -1.55
N GLY A 89 -3.43 -14.71 -2.60
CA GLY A 89 -2.48 -13.72 -3.10
C GLY A 89 -3.17 -12.79 -4.09
N ILE A 90 -2.95 -11.48 -3.94
CA ILE A 90 -3.48 -10.43 -4.78
C ILE A 90 -2.31 -9.75 -5.49
N LEU A 91 -2.34 -9.75 -6.81
CA LEU A 91 -1.41 -8.99 -7.65
C LEU A 91 -2.14 -7.81 -8.28
N VAL A 92 -1.49 -6.67 -8.26
CA VAL A 92 -1.91 -5.47 -8.99
C VAL A 92 -0.79 -5.04 -9.90
N ALA A 93 -1.09 -4.79 -11.17
CA ALA A 93 -0.20 -4.18 -12.13
C ALA A 93 -0.79 -2.84 -12.57
N VAL A 94 0.06 -1.82 -12.66
CA VAL A 94 -0.32 -0.51 -13.21
C VAL A 94 0.59 -0.19 -14.38
N CYS A 95 -0.04 0.01 -15.53
CA CYS A 95 0.60 0.32 -16.79
C CYS A 95 0.35 1.79 -17.13
N PRO A 96 1.40 2.62 -17.33
CA PRO A 96 1.24 4.04 -17.74
C PRO A 96 0.73 4.21 -19.18
N GLY A 97 0.42 3.12 -19.89
CA GLY A 97 -0.29 3.13 -21.15
C GLY A 97 -1.40 2.08 -21.15
N SER A 98 -1.30 1.06 -21.98
CA SER A 98 -2.31 0.01 -22.13
C SER A 98 -1.72 -1.39 -22.02
N PHE A 99 -2.46 -2.31 -21.40
CA PHE A 99 -2.10 -3.73 -21.47
C PHE A 99 -2.32 -4.28 -22.88
N VAL A 100 -1.41 -5.16 -23.29
CA VAL A 100 -1.38 -5.86 -24.58
C VAL A 100 -1.05 -7.34 -24.36
N ASP A 101 -1.30 -8.18 -25.36
CA ASP A 101 -1.04 -9.63 -25.27
C ASP A 101 0.44 -9.95 -25.02
N GLY A 102 0.69 -10.98 -24.20
CA GLY A 102 2.01 -11.47 -23.82
C GLY A 102 2.38 -11.17 -22.36
N ASP A 103 3.66 -11.39 -22.02
CA ASP A 103 4.19 -11.21 -20.67
C ASP A 103 5.19 -10.05 -20.57
N THR A 104 5.39 -9.55 -19.35
CA THR A 104 6.51 -8.66 -19.00
C THR A 104 7.42 -9.36 -18.00
N HIS A 105 8.37 -10.18 -18.50
CA HIS A 105 9.45 -10.78 -17.70
C HIS A 105 8.99 -11.46 -16.40
N GLY A 106 7.96 -12.31 -16.50
CA GLY A 106 7.40 -13.07 -15.37
C GLY A 106 6.15 -12.46 -14.75
N VAL A 107 5.72 -11.27 -15.19
CA VAL A 107 4.35 -10.79 -14.99
C VAL A 107 3.51 -11.27 -16.17
N PRO A 108 2.44 -12.08 -15.98
CA PRO A 108 1.62 -12.63 -17.06
C PRO A 108 0.71 -11.61 -17.78
N VAL A 109 1.18 -10.37 -17.94
CA VAL A 109 0.59 -9.32 -18.78
C VAL A 109 1.70 -8.45 -19.36
N ALA A 110 1.53 -7.98 -20.60
CA ALA A 110 2.43 -7.03 -21.24
C ALA A 110 1.88 -5.60 -21.18
N CYS A 111 2.74 -4.62 -20.92
CA CYS A 111 2.38 -3.20 -20.93
C CYS A 111 3.00 -2.51 -22.14
N ALA A 112 2.22 -1.66 -22.82
CA ALA A 112 2.71 -0.81 -23.89
C ALA A 112 2.50 0.67 -23.54
N ALA A 113 3.49 1.50 -23.84
CA ALA A 113 3.39 2.95 -23.74
C ALA A 113 2.47 3.52 -24.84
N SER A 114 2.21 4.82 -24.77
CA SER A 114 1.36 5.54 -25.73
C SER A 114 1.89 5.54 -27.17
N ASP A 115 3.20 5.36 -27.36
CA ASP A 115 3.86 5.22 -28.67
C ASP A 115 3.87 3.77 -29.21
N GLY A 116 3.29 2.82 -28.47
CA GLY A 116 3.23 1.40 -28.81
C GLY A 116 4.49 0.60 -28.43
N ARG A 117 5.50 1.25 -27.83
CA ARG A 117 6.67 0.55 -27.29
C ARG A 117 6.27 -0.32 -26.09
N ARG A 118 6.73 -1.58 -26.08
CA ARG A 118 6.59 -2.44 -24.89
C ARG A 118 7.47 -1.92 -23.76
N LEU A 119 6.90 -1.89 -22.57
CA LEU A 119 7.57 -1.48 -21.35
C LEU A 119 8.28 -2.65 -20.69
N GLU A 120 9.44 -2.37 -20.12
CA GLU A 120 10.19 -3.30 -19.26
C GLU A 120 9.60 -3.33 -17.85
N LEU A 121 10.01 -4.33 -17.04
CA LEU A 121 9.44 -4.54 -15.69
C LEU A 121 9.60 -3.33 -14.76
N ASP A 122 10.69 -2.56 -14.90
CA ASP A 122 10.97 -1.34 -14.15
C ASP A 122 10.20 -0.11 -14.65
N GLU A 123 9.53 -0.22 -15.80
CA GLU A 123 8.68 0.82 -16.39
C GLU A 123 7.17 0.60 -16.10
N LEU A 124 6.79 -0.51 -15.45
CA LEU A 124 5.46 -0.70 -14.85
C LEU A 124 5.53 -0.86 -13.34
N GLN A 125 4.40 -0.68 -12.66
CA GLN A 125 4.32 -0.88 -11.22
C GLN A 125 3.60 -2.20 -10.93
N VAL A 126 4.21 -3.04 -10.10
CA VAL A 126 3.60 -4.29 -9.64
C VAL A 126 3.55 -4.30 -8.11
N GLY A 127 2.37 -4.55 -7.57
CA GLY A 127 2.12 -4.69 -6.14
C GLY A 127 1.63 -6.09 -5.80
N PHE A 128 1.93 -6.53 -4.58
CA PHE A 128 1.46 -7.79 -4.04
C PHE A 128 0.87 -7.59 -2.64
N LYS A 129 -0.30 -8.18 -2.40
CA LYS A 129 -0.94 -8.25 -1.08
C LYS A 129 -1.35 -9.69 -0.79
N ARG A 130 -1.35 -10.04 0.49
CA ARG A 130 -1.90 -11.32 0.98
C ARG A 130 -3.13 -11.03 1.82
N ILE A 131 -4.22 -11.75 1.55
CA ILE A 131 -5.39 -11.81 2.41
C ILE A 131 -5.33 -13.16 3.12
N ARG A 132 -5.19 -13.19 4.44
CA ARG A 132 -5.25 -14.46 5.18
C ARG A 132 -6.69 -14.97 5.16
N VAL A 133 -6.85 -16.29 5.06
CA VAL A 133 -8.18 -16.90 5.11
C VAL A 133 -8.29 -17.75 6.35
N ARG A 134 -9.35 -17.51 7.11
CA ARG A 134 -9.63 -18.10 8.42
C ARG A 134 -11.09 -18.53 8.52
N ALA A 135 -11.44 -19.39 9.47
CA ALA A 135 -12.81 -19.87 9.63
C ALA A 135 -13.65 -18.95 10.54
N GLU A 136 -13.03 -18.41 11.57
CA GLU A 136 -13.63 -17.65 12.66
C GLU A 136 -12.89 -16.34 12.90
N ASP A 137 -11.56 -16.31 12.72
CA ASP A 137 -10.76 -15.11 12.98
C ASP A 137 -11.09 -13.91 12.08
N ARG A 138 -10.79 -12.72 12.63
CA ARG A 138 -10.87 -11.41 11.98
C ARG A 138 -9.67 -10.54 12.35
N ASN A 139 -9.41 -9.55 11.52
CA ASN A 139 -8.51 -8.44 11.81
C ASN A 139 -9.12 -7.15 11.27
N ALA A 140 -9.12 -6.08 12.06
CA ALA A 140 -9.48 -4.77 11.55
C ALA A 140 -8.28 -4.16 10.80
N ASN A 141 -8.53 -3.28 9.83
CA ASN A 141 -7.47 -2.40 9.36
C ASN A 141 -7.09 -1.42 10.48
N PRO A 142 -5.80 -1.09 10.67
CA PRO A 142 -5.40 -0.06 11.62
C PRO A 142 -6.02 1.27 11.19
N ALA A 143 -6.47 2.11 12.12
CA ALA A 143 -7.06 3.40 11.76
C ALA A 143 -6.09 4.55 12.05
N ILE A 144 -5.96 5.46 11.09
CA ILE A 144 -5.30 6.76 11.31
C ILE A 144 -6.34 7.72 11.88
N THR A 145 -6.20 8.07 13.15
CA THR A 145 -7.18 8.87 13.89
C THR A 145 -6.90 10.36 13.84
N SER A 146 -5.63 10.76 13.69
CA SER A 146 -5.25 12.16 13.46
C SER A 146 -3.87 12.24 12.79
N LEU A 147 -3.60 13.41 12.21
CA LEU A 147 -2.30 13.80 11.70
C LEU A 147 -1.98 15.20 12.22
N SER A 148 -0.74 15.47 12.58
CA SER A 148 -0.27 16.78 13.02
C SER A 148 0.89 17.28 12.17
N TRP A 149 0.96 18.60 11.99
CA TRP A 149 2.00 19.34 11.29
C TRP A 149 2.55 20.43 12.21
N ALA A 150 3.83 20.34 12.55
CA ALA A 150 4.51 21.25 13.48
C ALA A 150 3.73 21.42 14.81
N GLY A 151 3.25 20.31 15.37
CA GLY A 151 2.51 20.27 16.64
C GLY A 151 1.06 20.78 16.58
N ARG A 152 0.53 21.07 15.38
CA ARG A 152 -0.87 21.48 15.17
C ARG A 152 -1.62 20.41 14.39
N SER A 153 -2.91 20.25 14.63
CA SER A 153 -3.74 19.32 13.85
C SER A 153 -3.69 19.66 12.36
N TRP A 154 -3.59 18.64 11.50
CA TRP A 154 -3.58 18.74 10.04
C TRP A 154 -4.80 18.03 9.41
N PRO A 155 -5.98 18.71 9.39
CA PRO A 155 -7.19 18.19 8.76
C PRO A 155 -7.02 17.97 7.26
N GLU A 156 -7.86 17.10 6.68
CA GLU A 156 -7.82 16.70 5.27
C GLU A 156 -7.90 17.87 4.27
N LEU A 157 -8.73 18.87 4.56
CA LEU A 157 -8.94 20.02 3.68
C LEU A 157 -7.99 21.20 3.96
N THR A 158 -7.05 21.03 4.89
CA THR A 158 -6.09 22.08 5.25
C THR A 158 -4.80 21.87 4.45
N VAL A 159 -4.45 22.89 3.65
CA VAL A 159 -3.15 22.96 2.98
C VAL A 159 -2.20 23.72 3.89
N GLU A 160 -1.18 23.03 4.38
CA GLU A 160 -0.12 23.62 5.19
C GLU A 160 0.98 24.23 4.31
N GLU A 161 1.87 24.99 4.91
CA GLU A 161 2.95 25.67 4.20
C GLU A 161 4.29 25.39 4.86
N ALA A 162 5.31 25.22 4.02
CA ALA A 162 6.71 25.11 4.43
C ALA A 162 7.57 26.10 3.66
N ALA A 163 8.62 26.61 4.29
CA ALA A 163 9.65 27.34 3.56
C ALA A 163 10.67 26.36 2.98
N ALA A 164 11.12 26.64 1.76
CA ALA A 164 12.16 25.84 1.10
C ALA A 164 13.45 25.79 1.92
N CYS A 165 14.16 24.67 1.84
CA CYS A 165 15.49 24.49 2.42
C CYS A 165 16.51 24.14 1.33
N ASP A 166 17.61 24.89 1.27
CA ASP A 166 18.72 24.66 0.33
C ASP A 166 19.73 23.59 0.83
N GLY A 167 19.39 22.86 1.88
CA GLY A 167 20.24 21.85 2.50
C GLY A 167 20.35 20.60 1.64
N ALA A 168 21.58 20.10 1.45
CA ALA A 168 21.84 18.90 0.68
C ALA A 168 21.45 17.61 1.40
N THR A 169 21.14 17.67 2.71
CA THR A 169 20.64 16.59 3.56
C THR A 169 19.61 17.16 4.55
N TYR A 170 18.86 16.29 5.23
CA TYR A 170 17.93 16.72 6.29
C TYR A 170 18.66 17.51 7.39
N GLU A 171 19.86 17.07 7.76
CA GLU A 171 20.69 17.66 8.82
C GLU A 171 21.29 19.02 8.44
N ASP A 172 21.38 19.34 7.15
CA ASP A 172 21.86 20.64 6.68
C ASP A 172 20.80 21.74 6.80
N CYS A 173 19.52 21.36 6.90
CA CYS A 173 18.43 22.31 7.06
C CYS A 173 18.40 22.94 8.45
N PRO A 174 18.21 24.27 8.58
CA PRO A 174 17.98 24.92 9.87
C PRO A 174 16.87 24.24 10.68
N ALA A 175 17.02 24.14 12.00
CA ALA A 175 16.01 23.49 12.85
C ALA A 175 14.61 24.10 12.72
N ALA A 176 14.51 25.40 12.43
CA ALA A 176 13.24 26.08 12.18
C ALA A 176 12.52 25.65 10.89
N LEU A 177 13.22 24.97 9.97
CA LEU A 177 12.69 24.43 8.72
C LEU A 177 12.48 22.91 8.78
N ARG A 178 12.68 22.29 9.95
CA ARG A 178 12.41 20.87 10.20
C ARG A 178 11.04 20.74 10.83
N TYR A 179 10.06 20.36 10.02
CA TYR A 179 8.66 20.28 10.42
C TYR A 179 8.36 18.91 11.00
N THR A 180 7.94 18.85 12.26
CA THR A 180 7.50 17.60 12.89
C THR A 180 6.18 17.13 12.28
N ILE A 181 6.09 15.84 11.99
CA ILE A 181 4.88 15.17 11.55
C ILE A 181 4.60 14.04 12.53
N GLU A 182 3.39 14.02 13.07
CA GLU A 182 2.94 12.99 14.01
C GLU A 182 1.63 12.41 13.51
N VAL A 183 1.53 11.09 13.48
CA VAL A 183 0.28 10.39 13.20
C VAL A 183 -0.20 9.68 14.46
N ALA A 184 -1.48 9.79 14.77
CA ALA A 184 -2.09 8.97 15.80
C ALA A 184 -2.78 7.77 15.16
N VAL A 185 -2.38 6.56 15.56
CA VAL A 185 -2.96 5.30 15.06
C VAL A 185 -3.72 4.58 16.17
N THR A 186 -4.66 3.71 15.81
CA THR A 186 -5.28 2.81 16.79
C THR A 186 -4.22 1.95 17.49
N PRO A 187 -4.36 1.69 18.80
CA PRO A 187 -3.43 0.83 19.52
C PRO A 187 -3.36 -0.58 18.90
N PRO A 188 -2.18 -1.24 18.92
CA PRO A 188 -2.06 -2.60 18.42
C PRO A 188 -2.94 -3.59 19.20
N GLU A 189 -3.52 -4.55 18.50
CA GLU A 189 -4.33 -5.60 19.11
C GLU A 189 -3.49 -6.69 19.79
N THR A 190 -4.06 -7.32 20.83
CA THR A 190 -3.49 -8.53 21.46
C THR A 190 -4.60 -9.51 21.72
N GLY A 191 -4.29 -10.80 21.60
CA GLY A 191 -5.31 -11.83 21.80
C GLY A 191 -4.78 -13.23 21.56
N GLU A 192 -5.72 -14.12 21.30
CA GLU A 192 -5.50 -15.50 20.88
C GLU A 192 -6.24 -15.68 19.55
N ASP A 193 -5.59 -16.34 18.59
CA ASP A 193 -6.18 -16.63 17.28
C ASP A 193 -7.11 -17.87 17.33
N GLU A 194 -7.81 -18.17 16.23
CA GLU A 194 -8.78 -19.29 16.17
C GLU A 194 -8.15 -20.67 16.44
N LEU A 195 -6.82 -20.76 16.44
CA LEU A 195 -6.05 -21.99 16.67
C LEU A 195 -5.46 -22.04 18.08
N GLY A 196 -5.76 -21.06 18.93
CA GLY A 196 -5.25 -20.98 20.28
C GLY A 196 -3.85 -20.37 20.40
N ALA A 197 -3.32 -19.77 19.33
CA ALA A 197 -2.00 -19.15 19.35
C ALA A 197 -2.11 -17.69 19.83
N PRO A 198 -1.36 -17.28 20.86
CA PRO A 198 -1.35 -15.89 21.28
C PRO A 198 -0.70 -15.02 20.21
N PHE A 199 -1.25 -13.82 20.00
CA PHE A 199 -0.69 -12.82 19.12
C PHE A 199 -0.57 -11.46 19.80
N HIS A 200 0.41 -10.69 19.32
CA HIS A 200 0.58 -9.28 19.63
C HIS A 200 0.86 -8.57 18.31
N GLU A 201 -0.02 -7.67 17.92
CA GLU A 201 0.07 -6.95 16.67
C GLU A 201 1.21 -5.93 16.71
N GLN A 202 1.89 -5.77 15.58
CA GLN A 202 2.87 -4.71 15.38
C GLN A 202 2.38 -3.75 14.31
N VAL A 203 2.37 -2.46 14.63
CA VAL A 203 1.98 -1.40 13.70
C VAL A 203 3.23 -0.67 13.18
N ILE A 204 3.32 -0.53 11.87
CA ILE A 204 4.37 0.22 11.16
C ILE A 204 3.73 1.38 10.42
N VAL A 205 4.32 2.56 10.56
CA VAL A 205 3.96 3.78 9.83
C VAL A 205 5.04 4.07 8.80
N GLN A 206 4.63 4.31 7.57
CA GLN A 206 5.51 4.73 6.48
C GLN A 206 5.09 6.08 5.93
N TYR A 207 6.06 6.95 5.73
CA TYR A 207 5.90 8.30 5.23
C TYR A 207 6.51 8.41 3.84
N TYR A 208 5.73 8.96 2.91
CA TYR A 208 6.21 9.31 1.57
C TYR A 208 5.81 10.74 1.25
N ALA A 209 6.60 11.40 0.43
CA ALA A 209 6.29 12.72 -0.10
C ALA A 209 6.79 12.80 -1.54
N THR A 210 6.11 13.59 -2.36
CA THR A 210 6.54 13.83 -3.75
C THR A 210 7.87 14.56 -3.84
N HIS A 211 8.16 15.41 -2.86
CA HIS A 211 9.39 16.17 -2.72
C HIS A 211 9.74 16.35 -1.24
N GLY A 212 10.93 16.89 -0.97
CA GLY A 212 11.46 17.02 0.37
C GLY A 212 11.99 15.70 0.93
N ARG A 213 12.39 15.73 2.19
CA ARG A 213 13.10 14.62 2.82
C ARG A 213 12.62 14.41 4.24
N PHE A 214 12.31 13.16 4.57
CA PHE A 214 12.06 12.76 5.95
C PHE A 214 13.39 12.48 6.66
N ARG A 215 13.40 12.69 7.98
CA ARG A 215 14.44 12.16 8.85
C ARG A 215 14.39 10.63 8.87
N ASP A 216 13.18 10.12 9.10
CA ASP A 216 12.88 8.69 9.15
C ASP A 216 11.58 8.45 8.35
N GLU A 217 11.66 7.64 7.31
CA GLU A 217 10.50 7.29 6.46
C GLU A 217 9.67 6.16 7.06
N VAL A 218 10.23 5.40 8.01
CA VAL A 218 9.57 4.25 8.64
C VAL A 218 9.65 4.40 10.15
N ARG A 219 8.49 4.32 10.82
CA ARG A 219 8.31 4.42 12.26
C ARG A 219 7.41 3.28 12.76
N THR A 220 7.37 3.08 14.07
CA THR A 220 6.42 2.16 14.71
C THR A 220 5.17 2.92 15.15
N GLY A 221 4.06 2.20 15.38
CA GLY A 221 2.82 2.80 15.90
C GLY A 221 2.98 3.44 17.29
N ASP A 222 3.92 2.94 18.10
CA ASP A 222 4.22 3.48 19.44
C ASP A 222 5.10 4.75 19.40
N GLU A 223 5.92 4.91 18.36
CA GLU A 223 6.77 6.08 18.15
C GLU A 223 6.60 6.66 16.74
N PRO A 224 5.37 7.08 16.37
CA PRO A 224 5.03 7.40 14.99
C PRO A 224 5.66 8.71 14.51
N GLU A 225 6.11 9.58 15.41
CA GLU A 225 6.67 10.89 15.09
C GLU A 225 7.88 10.80 14.14
N THR A 226 7.89 11.65 13.13
CA THR A 226 9.03 11.92 12.26
C THR A 226 9.16 13.42 12.01
N SER A 227 10.11 13.82 11.15
CA SER A 227 10.27 15.20 10.73
C SER A 227 10.60 15.27 9.25
N TRP A 228 10.20 16.35 8.60
CA TRP A 228 10.38 16.56 7.17
C TRP A 228 10.94 17.96 6.88
N VAL A 229 11.68 18.09 5.79
CA VAL A 229 12.18 19.36 5.26
C VAL A 229 11.81 19.49 3.79
N ALA A 230 11.50 20.72 3.36
CA ALA A 230 11.26 21.09 1.96
C ALA A 230 12.60 21.23 1.19
N ALA A 231 13.39 20.16 1.17
CA ALA A 231 14.60 20.09 0.35
C ALA A 231 14.25 19.75 -1.10
N ASP A 232 15.07 20.20 -2.05
CA ASP A 232 14.87 19.95 -3.49
C ASP A 232 13.52 20.47 -4.02
N THR A 233 13.04 21.58 -3.46
CA THR A 233 11.79 22.27 -3.85
C THR A 233 12.03 23.75 -4.11
N VAL A 234 11.15 24.38 -4.87
CA VAL A 234 11.10 25.83 -5.09
C VAL A 234 9.78 26.43 -4.57
N PRO A 235 9.75 27.73 -4.24
CA PRO A 235 8.51 28.42 -3.90
C PRO A 235 7.42 28.22 -4.96
N GLY A 236 6.23 27.81 -4.52
CA GLY A 236 5.08 27.48 -5.35
C GLY A 236 4.89 25.99 -5.60
N ASP A 237 5.88 25.14 -5.28
CA ASP A 237 5.72 23.69 -5.40
C ASP A 237 4.61 23.18 -4.49
N VAL A 238 3.83 22.23 -5.00
CA VAL A 238 2.84 21.47 -4.23
C VAL A 238 3.44 20.12 -3.89
N VAL A 239 3.53 19.82 -2.59
CA VAL A 239 4.01 18.55 -2.06
C VAL A 239 2.81 17.72 -1.59
N THR A 240 2.58 16.58 -2.22
CA THR A 240 1.67 15.57 -1.66
C THR A 240 2.41 14.66 -0.69
N PHE A 241 1.88 14.56 0.53
CA PHE A 241 2.28 13.61 1.57
C PHE A 241 1.37 12.39 1.52
N TYR A 242 1.97 11.22 1.74
CA TYR A 242 1.28 9.96 1.91
C TYR A 242 1.72 9.35 3.24
N VAL A 243 0.75 8.99 4.07
CA VAL A 243 1.00 8.22 5.30
C VAL A 243 0.36 6.87 5.12
N VAL A 244 1.13 5.80 5.25
CA VAL A 244 0.65 4.42 5.13
C VAL A 244 0.94 3.67 6.41
N VAL A 245 -0.11 3.16 7.05
CA VAL A 245 -0.03 2.36 8.27
C VAL A 245 -0.33 0.91 7.92
N ARG A 246 0.50 -0.01 8.42
CA ARG A 246 0.32 -1.46 8.26
C ARG A 246 0.43 -2.16 9.60
N ASP A 247 -0.35 -3.22 9.76
CA ASP A 247 -0.12 -4.20 10.80
C ASP A 247 0.54 -5.48 10.22
N ASP A 248 1.00 -6.37 11.10
CA ASP A 248 1.60 -7.66 10.75
C ASP A 248 0.56 -8.80 10.55
N ARG A 249 -0.73 -8.47 10.61
CA ARG A 249 -1.88 -9.35 10.35
C ARG A 249 -2.55 -9.08 9.00
N GLY A 250 -2.02 -8.13 8.22
CA GLY A 250 -2.38 -7.84 6.83
C GLY A 250 -3.14 -6.54 6.63
N GLY A 251 -3.52 -5.84 7.71
CA GLY A 251 -4.26 -4.61 7.66
C GLY A 251 -3.42 -3.45 7.13
N THR A 252 -4.11 -2.52 6.49
CA THR A 252 -3.50 -1.36 5.85
C THR A 252 -4.48 -0.20 5.88
N ALA A 253 -4.01 0.96 6.29
CA ALA A 253 -4.69 2.22 6.08
C ALA A 253 -3.73 3.25 5.49
N PHE A 254 -4.29 4.22 4.80
CA PHE A 254 -3.51 5.33 4.30
C PHE A 254 -4.35 6.60 4.22
N LEU A 255 -3.66 7.73 4.19
CA LEU A 255 -4.24 9.04 3.88
C LEU A 255 -3.25 9.86 3.05
N THR A 256 -3.76 10.95 2.47
CA THR A 256 -2.98 11.94 1.74
C THR A 256 -3.17 13.33 2.32
N ARG A 257 -2.17 14.18 2.19
CA ARG A 257 -2.26 15.63 2.47
C ARG A 257 -1.47 16.42 1.44
N GLU A 258 -1.86 17.67 1.24
CA GLU A 258 -1.13 18.61 0.40
C GLU A 258 -0.51 19.72 1.24
N LEU A 259 0.65 20.17 0.79
CA LEU A 259 1.39 21.29 1.33
C LEU A 259 1.92 22.15 0.18
N VAL A 260 2.03 23.46 0.40
CA VAL A 260 2.66 24.39 -0.55
C VAL A 260 3.98 24.91 0.00
N VAL A 261 5.01 24.92 -0.84
CA VAL A 261 6.31 25.52 -0.52
C VAL A 261 6.26 27.03 -0.77
N ARG A 262 6.77 27.82 0.17
CA ARG A 262 6.85 29.29 0.13
C ARG A 262 8.27 29.80 -0.05
#